data_AF-A0A945QRX1-F1
#
_entry.id   AF-A0A945QRX1-F1
#
_cell.length_a   1.000
_cell.length_b   1.000
_cell.length_c   1.000
_cell.angle_alpha   90.00
_cell.angle_beta   90.00
_cell.angle_gamma   90.00
#
_symmetry.space_group_name_H-M   'P 1'
#
loop_
_entity.id
_entity.type
_entity.pdbx_description
1 polymer ?
#
loop_
_entity_poly.entity_id
_entity_poly.type
_entity_poly.pdbx_seq_one_letter_code
_entity_poly.pdbx_strand_id
1 'polypeptide(L)' 'MMAALIAAALWTTTAAAQTTIGEEAIDFTLESLDGGMVSLGDLRGQVVLLNFFGYS' A
#
# COMPACT_ATOMS: atom_id res chain seq x y z
N MET A 1 5.90 46.98 -7.37
CA MET A 1 4.59 46.40 -7.03
C MET A 1 4.11 45.53 -8.19
N MET A 2 4.55 44.27 -8.25
CA MET A 2 3.94 43.16 -9.00
C MET A 2 4.83 41.91 -8.78
N ALA A 3 4.23 40.72 -8.77
CA ALA A 3 4.85 39.39 -8.71
C ALA A 3 5.19 38.82 -7.32
N ALA A 4 4.15 38.56 -6.52
CA ALA A 4 4.15 37.42 -5.60
C ALA A 4 3.18 36.35 -6.16
N LEU A 5 3.58 35.71 -7.27
CA LEU A 5 2.83 34.61 -7.86
C LEU A 5 3.38 33.28 -7.31
N ILE A 6 2.58 32.71 -6.41
CA ILE A 6 2.30 31.27 -6.28
C ILE A 6 3.52 30.39 -6.07
N ALA A 7 3.99 30.34 -4.82
CA ALA A 7 4.72 29.19 -4.28
C ALA A 7 3.82 28.45 -3.27
N ALA A 8 2.59 28.10 -3.68
CA ALA A 8 1.82 27.11 -2.93
C ALA A 8 2.42 25.75 -3.31
N ALA A 9 3.33 25.28 -2.46
CA ALA A 9 3.93 23.97 -2.55
C ALA A 9 2.86 22.94 -2.90
N LEU A 10 3.06 22.24 -4.02
CA LEU A 10 2.38 21.00 -4.36
C LEU A 10 2.77 19.98 -3.29
N TRP A 11 2.13 20.04 -2.13
CA TRP A 11 2.13 18.92 -1.22
C TRP A 11 1.29 17.86 -1.91
N THR A 12 1.96 16.92 -2.56
CA THR A 12 1.33 15.67 -2.96
C THR A 12 0.93 14.98 -1.67
N THR A 13 -0.33 15.16 -1.27
CA THR A 13 -0.93 14.33 -0.23
C THR A 13 -0.93 12.91 -0.79
N THR A 14 -0.04 12.06 -0.28
CA THR A 14 -0.11 10.64 -0.60
C THR A 14 -1.44 10.15 -0.04
N ALA A 15 -2.39 9.82 -0.91
CA ALA A 15 -3.63 9.22 -0.49
C ALA A 15 -3.30 7.87 0.16
N ALA A 16 -3.59 7.74 1.45
CA ALA A 16 -3.46 6.46 2.11
C ALA A 16 -4.46 5.49 1.46
N ALA A 17 -3.97 4.33 1.01
CA ALA A 17 -4.85 3.28 0.54
C ALA A 17 -5.74 2.84 1.73
N GLN A 18 -7.06 2.96 1.57
CA GLN A 18 -8.02 2.62 2.61
C GLN A 18 -8.54 1.21 2.36
N THR A 19 -8.54 0.38 3.41
CA THR A 19 -9.11 -0.97 3.36
C THR A 19 -10.55 -0.93 3.89
N THR A 20 -11.49 -1.46 3.11
CA THR A 20 -12.91 -1.55 3.48
C THR A 20 -13.35 -3.01 3.59
N ILE A 21 -14.16 -3.34 4.59
CA ILE A 21 -14.69 -4.71 4.76
C ILE A 21 -15.61 -5.05 3.58
N GLY A 22 -15.40 -6.23 2.98
CA GLY A 22 -16.20 -6.73 1.86
C GLY A 22 -15.72 -6.26 0.48
N GLU A 23 -14.77 -5.33 0.42
CA GLU A 23 -14.06 -4.99 -0.81
C GLU A 23 -12.91 -5.98 -1.05
N GLU A 24 -12.44 -6.02 -2.30
CA GLU A 24 -11.28 -6.83 -2.68
C GLU A 24 -10.04 -6.35 -1.88
N ALA A 25 -9.30 -7.31 -1.31
CA ALA A 25 -8.08 -6.99 -0.60
C ALA A 25 -7.05 -6.40 -1.56
N ILE A 26 -6.37 -5.32 -1.13
CA ILE A 26 -5.32 -4.67 -1.91
C ILE A 26 -4.20 -5.67 -2.19
N ASP A 27 -3.90 -5.87 -3.46
CA ASP A 27 -2.85 -6.78 -3.87
C ASP A 27 -1.46 -6.21 -3.52
N PHE A 28 -0.53 -7.10 -3.25
CA PHE A 28 0.86 -6.78 -3.00
C PHE A 28 1.74 -7.91 -3.51
N THR A 29 3.01 -7.61 -3.75
CA THR A 29 4.03 -8.62 -4.02
C THR A 29 5.23 -8.32 -3.14
N LEU A 30 5.70 -9.33 -2.42
CA LEU A 30 6.84 -9.23 -1.52
C LEU A 30 7.83 -10.34 -1.77
N GLU A 31 9.08 -10.09 -1.42
CA GLU A 31 10.08 -11.15 -1.29
C GLU A 31 9.76 -11.96 -0.02
N SER A 32 9.65 -13.26 -0.18
CA SER A 32 9.48 -14.23 0.89
C SER A 32 10.83 -14.52 1.56
N LEU A 33 10.79 -15.04 2.79
CA LEU A 33 12.01 -15.35 3.57
C LEU A 33 12.90 -16.43 2.93
N ASP A 34 12.34 -17.24 2.02
CA ASP A 34 13.06 -18.23 1.22
C ASP A 34 13.64 -17.65 -0.10
N GLY A 35 13.52 -16.34 -0.32
CA GLY A 35 14.03 -15.64 -1.50
C GLY A 35 13.12 -15.73 -2.74
N GLY A 36 11.94 -16.34 -2.61
CA GLY A 36 10.91 -16.33 -3.66
C GLY A 36 10.10 -15.02 -3.66
N MET A 37 9.33 -14.79 -4.72
CA MET A 37 8.32 -13.74 -4.73
C MET A 37 6.96 -14.34 -4.40
N VAL A 38 6.18 -13.65 -3.58
CA VAL A 38 4.80 -14.03 -3.25
C VAL A 38 3.87 -12.85 -3.47
N SER A 39 2.79 -13.07 -4.22
CA SER A 39 1.70 -12.11 -4.37
C SER A 39 0.45 -12.56 -3.60
N LEU A 40 -0.35 -11.61 -3.10
CA LEU A 40 -1.63 -11.95 -2.47
C LEU A 40 -2.57 -12.60 -3.50
N GLY A 41 -2.54 -12.14 -4.75
CA GLY A 41 -3.28 -12.72 -5.88
C GLY A 41 -3.02 -14.22 -6.11
N ASP A 42 -1.83 -14.73 -5.78
CA ASP A 42 -1.48 -16.14 -5.96
C ASP A 42 -2.20 -17.06 -4.96
N LEU A 43 -2.70 -16.52 -3.84
CA LEU A 43 -3.34 -17.26 -2.76
C LEU A 43 -4.89 -17.32 -2.89
N ARG A 44 -5.45 -16.89 -4.03
CA ARG A 44 -6.90 -16.95 -4.26
C ARG A 44 -7.45 -18.37 -4.13
N GLY A 45 -8.72 -18.46 -3.70
CA GLY A 45 -9.40 -19.74 -3.45
C GLY A 45 -9.12 -20.32 -2.05
N GLN A 46 -8.29 -19.66 -1.25
CA GLN A 46 -8.00 -20.01 0.13
C GLN A 46 -8.43 -18.89 1.09
N VAL A 47 -8.73 -19.24 2.34
CA VAL A 47 -8.92 -18.25 3.40
C VAL A 47 -7.53 -17.84 3.89
N VAL A 48 -7.18 -16.56 3.72
CA VAL A 48 -5.86 -16.02 4.04
C VAL A 48 -5.97 -15.03 5.20
N LEU A 49 -5.08 -15.16 6.19
CA LEU A 49 -4.91 -14.19 7.27
C LEU A 49 -3.62 -13.39 7.04
N LEU A 50 -3.75 -12.09 6.83
CA LEU A 50 -2.60 -11.19 6.75
C LEU A 50 -2.17 -10.76 8.15
N ASN A 51 -0.89 -10.95 8.45
CA ASN A 51 -0.33 -10.62 9.75
C ASN A 51 0.88 -9.71 9.59
N PHE A 52 0.88 -8.60 10.35
CA PHE A 52 1.90 -7.58 10.29
C PHE A 52 2.68 -7.58 11.62
N PHE A 53 3.93 -8.02 11.56
CA PHE A 53 4.84 -8.06 12.71
C PHE A 53 6.04 -7.14 12.49
N GLY A 54 6.62 -6.66 13.58
CA GLY A 54 7.87 -5.89 13.57
C GLY A 54 8.60 -6.04 14.90
N TYR A 55 9.93 -5.99 14.84
CA TYR A 55 10.79 -5.89 16.03
C TYR A 55 11.22 -4.42 16.18
N SER A 56 11.27 -3.91 17.42
CA SER A 56 11.68 -2.54 17.74
C SER A 56 13.18 -2.42 17.95
#